data_AF-A0A927ED13-F1
#
_entry.id   AF-A0A927ED13-F1
#
_cell.length_a   1.000
_cell.length_b   1.000
_cell.length_c   1.000
_cell.angle_alpha   90.00
_cell.angle_beta   90.00
_cell.angle_gamma   90.00
#
_symmetry.space_group_name_H-M   'P 1'
#
loop_
_entity.id
_entity.type
_entity.pdbx_description
1 polymer ?
#
loop_
_entity_poly.entity_id
_entity_poly.type
_entity_poly.pdbx_seq_one_letter_code
_entity_poly.pdbx_strand_id
1 'polypeptide(L)' 'MSATRSSFGSDGNFTSGVGTSTLDGLGVIGNEWHSPREHILISALPRREALLRHMILRLR' A
#
# COMPACT_ATOMS: atom_id res chain seq x y z
N MET A 1 8.03 -19.18 6.99
CA MET A 1 7.40 -17.88 7.33
C MET A 1 5.96 -17.93 6.88
N SER A 2 5.00 -17.92 7.81
CA SER A 2 3.56 -17.96 7.46
C SER A 2 3.18 -16.59 6.90
N ALA A 3 2.66 -16.54 5.67
CA ALA A 3 2.19 -15.30 5.08
C ALA A 3 0.97 -14.79 5.87
N THR A 4 1.11 -13.69 6.57
CA THR A 4 -0.01 -13.01 7.22
C THR A 4 -0.97 -12.54 6.13
N ARG A 5 -2.13 -13.18 6.01
CA ARG A 5 -3.22 -12.73 5.15
C ARG A 5 -3.96 -11.62 5.88
N SER A 6 -3.80 -10.38 5.44
CA SER A 6 -4.64 -9.26 5.86
C SER A 6 -6.01 -9.36 5.19
N SER A 7 -7.10 -9.30 5.96
CA SER A 7 -8.48 -9.41 5.45
C SER A 7 -9.03 -8.10 4.85
N PHE A 8 -8.20 -7.06 4.73
CA PHE A 8 -8.60 -5.79 4.12
C PHE A 8 -8.62 -5.94 2.59
N GLY A 9 -9.75 -5.59 1.97
CA GLY A 9 -9.91 -5.53 0.53
C GLY A 9 -9.49 -4.17 -0.03
N SER A 10 -9.05 -4.16 -1.28
CA SER A 10 -8.74 -2.96 -2.04
C SER A 10 -9.18 -3.17 -3.49
N ASP A 11 -9.31 -2.08 -4.25
CA ASP A 11 -9.76 -2.10 -5.64
C ASP A 11 -8.75 -2.78 -6.58
N GLY A 12 -7.54 -3.08 -6.12
CA GLY A 12 -6.57 -3.89 -6.85
C GLY A 12 -7.07 -5.29 -7.22
N ASN A 13 -8.10 -5.82 -6.55
CA ASN A 13 -8.76 -7.06 -6.96
C ASN A 13 -9.45 -6.93 -8.32
N PHE A 14 -10.01 -5.76 -8.66
CA PHE A 14 -10.66 -5.55 -9.94
C PHE A 14 -9.65 -5.46 -11.09
N THR A 15 -8.56 -4.71 -10.89
CA THR A 15 -7.52 -4.55 -11.91
C THR A 15 -6.76 -5.87 -12.15
N SER A 16 -6.47 -6.62 -11.08
CA SER A 16 -5.87 -7.96 -11.21
C SER A 16 -6.84 -8.97 -11.85
N GLY A 17 -8.15 -8.85 -11.57
CA GLY A 17 -9.19 -9.69 -12.17
C GLY A 17 -9.28 -9.58 -13.70
N VAL A 18 -8.86 -8.45 -14.28
CA VAL A 18 -8.79 -8.26 -15.75
C VAL A 18 -7.40 -8.52 -16.33
N GLY A 19 -6.50 -9.18 -15.57
CA GLY A 19 -5.17 -9.56 -16.02
C GLY A 19 -4.10 -8.45 -15.95
N THR A 20 -4.42 -7.31 -15.35
CA THR A 20 -3.43 -6.24 -15.15
C THR A 20 -2.51 -6.61 -13.98
N SER A 21 -1.19 -6.60 -14.21
CA SER A 21 -0.21 -6.75 -13.13
C SER A 21 -0.38 -5.63 -12.11
N THR A 22 -0.95 -5.96 -10.96
CA THR A 22 -1.36 -4.99 -9.94
C THR A 22 -0.53 -5.18 -8.69
N LEU A 23 0.16 -4.12 -8.27
CA LEU A 23 0.75 -4.01 -6.94
C LEU A 23 -0.07 -3.00 -6.13
N ASP A 24 -0.58 -3.43 -4.98
CA ASP A 24 -1.48 -2.65 -4.12
C ASP A 24 -0.96 -2.64 -2.67
N GLY A 25 -1.55 -1.80 -1.81
CA GLY A 25 -1.18 -1.70 -0.40
C GLY A 25 0.11 -0.89 -0.13
N LEU A 26 0.54 -0.06 -1.08
CA LEU A 26 1.72 0.81 -0.93
C LEU A 26 1.47 2.04 -0.04
N GLY A 27 0.25 2.23 0.46
CA GLY A 27 -0.18 3.38 1.25
C GLY A 27 0.63 3.64 2.53
N VAL A 28 0.20 4.64 3.28
CA VAL A 28 0.91 5.14 4.47
C VAL A 28 0.95 4.10 5.60
N ILE A 29 1.98 4.18 6.45
CA ILE A 29 2.02 3.40 7.70
C ILE A 29 1.24 4.15 8.75
N GLY A 30 0.37 3.44 9.47
CA GLY A 30 -0.52 3.99 10.48
C GLY A 30 -1.29 2.89 11.18
N ASN A 31 -2.21 3.28 12.06
CA ASN A 31 -3.07 2.34 12.76
C ASN A 31 -4.40 2.99 13.15
N GLU A 32 -5.27 2.18 13.76
CA GLU A 32 -6.61 2.59 14.24
C GLU A 32 -7.50 3.06 13.08
N TRP A 33 -7.29 2.47 11.90
CA TRP A 33 -8.05 2.70 10.68
C TRP A 33 -9.56 2.63 10.94
N HIS A 34 -10.30 3.59 10.40
CA HIS A 34 -11.74 3.74 10.60
C HIS A 34 -12.15 4.10 12.03
N SER A 35 -11.34 4.87 12.73
CA SER A 35 -11.67 5.38 14.07
C SER A 35 -11.30 6.85 14.25
N PRO A 36 -11.87 7.57 15.24
CA PRO A 36 -11.47 8.95 15.56
C PRO A 36 -10.00 9.11 15.98
N ARG A 37 -9.31 8.01 16.29
CA ARG A 37 -7.91 7.96 16.69
C ARG A 37 -6.99 7.45 15.57
N GLU A 38 -7.53 7.34 14.36
CA GLU A 38 -6.76 7.02 13.16
C GLU A 38 -5.57 7.97 13.02
N HIS A 39 -4.40 7.40 12.76
CA HIS A 39 -3.17 8.18 12.62
C HIS A 39 -2.19 7.52 11.66
N ILE A 40 -1.26 8.33 11.17
CA ILE A 40 -0.16 7.90 10.32
C ILE A 40 1.19 8.27 10.95
N LEU A 41 2.22 7.51 10.60
CA LEU A 41 3.60 7.80 11.01
C LEU A 41 4.28 8.72 9.99
N ILE A 42 4.38 10.00 10.31
CA ILE A 42 5.05 11.00 9.45
C ILE A 42 6.50 10.61 9.16
N SER A 43 7.20 10.05 10.14
CA SER A 43 8.59 9.57 9.98
C SER A 43 8.75 8.46 8.93
N ALA A 44 7.67 7.75 8.58
CA ALA A 44 7.70 6.70 7.55
C ALA A 44 7.49 7.24 6.12
N LEU A 45 6.95 8.46 5.97
CA LEU A 45 6.61 9.02 4.66
C LEU A 45 7.81 9.19 3.72
N PRO A 46 9.00 9.67 4.15
CA PRO A 46 10.14 9.83 3.25
C PRO A 46 10.56 8.50 2.59
N ARG A 47 10.51 7.39 3.35
CA ARG A 47 10.83 6.06 2.81
C ARG A 47 9.77 5.58 1.80
N ARG A 48 8.49 5.88 2.05
CA ARG A 48 7.38 5.52 1.15
C ARG A 48 7.45 6.32 -0.16
N GLU A 49 7.73 7.61 -0.08
CA GLU A 49 7.94 8.48 -1.25
C GLU A 49 9.10 7.96 -2.10
N ALA A 50 10.26 7.71 -1.49
CA ALA A 50 11.43 7.22 -2.21
C ALA A 50 11.14 5.91 -2.94
N LEU A 51 10.43 4.96 -2.30
CA LEU A 51 10.04 3.70 -2.94
C LEU A 51 9.14 3.94 -4.16
N LEU A 52 8.07 4.73 -4.00
CA LEU A 52 7.14 5.02 -5.10
C LEU A 52 7.86 5.73 -6.26
N ARG A 53 8.70 6.72 -5.95
CA ARG A 53 9.54 7.42 -6.91
C ARG A 53 10.42 6.44 -7.69
N HIS A 54 11.13 5.55 -7.00
CA HIS A 54 12.00 4.56 -7.65
C HIS A 54 11.22 3.60 -8.55
N MET A 55 10.03 3.17 -8.12
CA MET A 55 9.15 2.35 -8.96
C MET A 55 8.74 3.08 -10.24
N ILE A 56 8.24 4.31 -10.13
CA ILE A 56 7.83 5.12 -11.29
C ILE A 56 9.02 5.33 -12.25
N LEU A 57 10.21 5.59 -11.72
CA LEU A 57 11.38 5.83 -12.56
C LEU A 57 11.93 4.56 -13.23
N ARG A 58 11.72 3.38 -12.62
CA ARG A 58 12.31 2.12 -13.09
C ARG A 58 11.34 1.24 -13.90
N LEU A 59 10.04 1.42 -13.72
CA LEU A 59 8.99 0.66 -14.41
C LEU A 59 8.35 1.46 -15.56
N ARG A 60 8.99 2.57 -15.96
CA ARG A 60 8.67 3.32 -17.18
C ARG A 60 9.19 2.62 -18.42
#